data_AF-A0A1G0RDZ8-F1
#
_entry.id   AF-A0A1G0RDZ8-F1
#
_cell.length_a   1.000
_cell.length_b   1.000
_cell.length_c   1.000
_cell.angle_alpha   90.00
_cell.angle_beta   90.00
_cell.angle_gamma   90.00
#
_symmetry.space_group_name_H-M   'P 1'
#
loop_
_entity.id
_entity.type
_entity.pdbx_description
1 polymer ?
#
loop_
_entity_poly.entity_id
_entity_poly.type
_entity_poly.pdbx_seq_one_letter_code
_entity_poly.pdbx_strand_id
1 'polypeptide(L)'
;MFVRIEISNGELVDKITILELKLKNIKNNDEKLINVKKEYDILNEALKLINIGVNSNLYKKLYEINKKLWDIEDKIRTKERDKEFDHEFIELARSVYFTNDIRAKLKREIDVITESIIINEKSYEEY
;
A
#
# COMPACT_ATOMS: atom_id res chain seq x y z
N MET A 1 -19.71 12.22 -9.09
CA MET A 1 -18.80 13.06 -9.89
C MET A 1 -17.45 12.35 -9.97
N PHE A 2 -16.84 12.26 -11.14
CA PHE A 2 -15.48 11.73 -11.29
C PHE A 2 -14.51 12.89 -11.54
N VAL A 3 -13.37 12.88 -10.85
CA VAL A 3 -12.22 13.74 -11.14
C VAL A 3 -11.12 12.82 -11.65
N ARG A 4 -10.48 13.19 -12.77
CA ARG A 4 -9.38 12.41 -13.36
C ARG A 4 -8.06 13.02 -12.92
N ILE A 5 -7.13 12.15 -12.54
CA ILE A 5 -5.75 12.49 -12.21
C ILE A 5 -4.85 11.46 -12.88
N GLU A 6 -3.63 11.87 -13.23
CA GLU A 6 -2.58 10.98 -13.68
C GLU A 6 -1.67 10.66 -12.48
N ILE A 7 -1.31 9.40 -12.32
CA ILE A 7 -0.42 8.90 -11.26
C ILE A 7 0.59 7.93 -11.86
N SER A 8 1.68 7.63 -11.14
CA SER A 8 2.63 6.61 -11.56
C SER A 8 2.02 5.20 -11.50
N ASN A 9 2.58 4.27 -12.27
CA ASN A 9 2.12 2.88 -12.29
C ASN A 9 2.36 2.21 -10.92
N GLY A 10 3.43 2.57 -10.22
CA GLY A 10 3.76 2.15 -8.88
C GLY A 10 2.73 2.61 -7.86
N GLU A 11 2.26 3.86 -7.94
CA GLU A 11 1.13 4.36 -7.11
C GLU A 11 -0.17 3.57 -7.38
N LEU A 12 -0.46 3.26 -8.65
CA LEU A 12 -1.63 2.45 -9.02
C LEU A 12 -1.56 1.06 -8.38
N VAL A 13 -0.45 0.34 -8.56
CA VAL A 13 -0.29 -1.02 -8.00
C VAL A 13 -0.34 -0.98 -6.47
N ASP A 14 0.31 0.00 -5.85
CA ASP A 14 0.31 0.20 -4.40
C ASP A 14 -1.12 0.34 -3.86
N LYS A 15 -1.92 1.21 -4.47
CA LYS A 15 -3.31 1.43 -4.07
C LYS A 15 -4.17 0.18 -4.24
N ILE A 16 -3.99 -0.57 -5.33
CA ILE A 16 -4.70 -1.82 -5.55
C ILE A 16 -4.35 -2.86 -4.48
N THR A 17 -3.07 -3.05 -4.15
CA THR A 17 -2.66 -4.02 -3.12
C THR A 17 -3.23 -3.69 -1.74
N ILE A 18 -3.36 -2.40 -1.40
CA ILE A 18 -4.03 -1.95 -0.16
C ILE A 18 -5.53 -2.26 -0.19
N LEU A 19 -6.20 -2.02 -1.32
CA LEU A 19 -7.62 -2.34 -1.46
C LEU A 19 -7.84 -3.86 -1.37
N GLU A 20 -6.94 -4.66 -1.93
CA GLU A 20 -6.96 -6.11 -1.78
C GLU A 20 -6.83 -6.55 -0.31
N LEU A 21 -5.92 -5.92 0.46
CA LEU A 21 -5.81 -6.14 1.90
C LEU A 21 -7.10 -5.77 2.64
N LYS A 22 -7.69 -4.61 2.32
CA LYS A 22 -8.95 -4.17 2.91
C LYS A 22 -10.09 -5.14 2.64
N LEU A 23 -10.22 -5.66 1.40
CA LEU A 23 -11.22 -6.67 1.05
C LEU A 23 -11.06 -7.96 1.87
N LYS A 24 -9.82 -8.35 2.18
CA LYS A 24 -9.54 -9.55 2.98
C LYS A 24 -9.74 -9.33 4.48
N ASN A 25 -9.43 -8.14 5.00
CA ASN A 25 -9.38 -7.86 6.44
C ASN A 25 -10.64 -7.21 7.01
N ILE A 26 -11.40 -6.43 6.23
CA ILE A 26 -12.66 -5.85 6.71
C ILE A 26 -13.69 -6.98 6.89
N LYS A 27 -14.21 -7.10 8.11
CA LYS A 27 -15.26 -8.06 8.47
C LYS A 27 -16.46 -7.29 9.02
N ASN A 28 -17.65 -7.87 8.86
CA ASN A 28 -18.90 -7.40 9.48
C ASN A 28 -19.26 -5.94 9.14
N ASN A 29 -18.95 -5.49 7.92
CA ASN A 29 -19.32 -4.16 7.44
C ASN A 29 -19.50 -4.16 5.92
N ASP A 30 -20.72 -4.50 5.48
CA ASP A 30 -21.04 -4.67 4.06
C ASP A 30 -20.94 -3.36 3.28
N GLU A 31 -21.33 -2.23 3.88
CA GLU A 31 -21.22 -0.92 3.24
C GLU A 31 -19.76 -0.56 2.93
N LYS A 32 -18.84 -0.79 3.88
CA LYS A 32 -17.40 -0.58 3.65
C LYS A 32 -16.88 -1.52 2.55
N LEU A 33 -17.29 -2.78 2.57
CA LEU A 33 -16.87 -3.75 1.55
C LEU A 33 -17.36 -3.36 0.16
N ILE A 34 -18.61 -2.90 0.01
CA ILE A 34 -19.15 -2.39 -1.25
C ILE A 34 -18.30 -1.23 -1.78
N ASN A 35 -17.94 -0.27 -0.90
CA ASN A 35 -17.13 0.88 -1.29
C ASN A 35 -15.71 0.48 -1.70
N VAL A 36 -15.04 -0.37 -0.92
CA VAL A 36 -13.69 -0.85 -1.23
C VAL A 36 -13.70 -1.68 -2.52
N LYS A 37 -14.70 -2.54 -2.71
CA LYS A 37 -14.83 -3.37 -3.91
C LYS A 37 -15.03 -2.52 -5.15
N LYS A 38 -15.91 -1.52 -5.09
CA LYS A 38 -16.12 -0.56 -6.17
C LYS A 38 -14.83 0.16 -6.56
N GLU A 39 -14.06 0.62 -5.58
CA GLU A 39 -12.77 1.28 -5.83
C GLU A 39 -11.74 0.32 -6.42
N TYR A 40 -11.65 -0.90 -5.89
CA TYR A 40 -10.77 -1.97 -6.39
C TYR A 40 -11.08 -2.27 -7.86
N ASP A 41 -12.36 -2.49 -8.20
CA ASP A 41 -12.77 -2.85 -9.55
C ASP A 41 -12.46 -1.73 -10.56
N ILE A 42 -12.64 -0.46 -10.18
CA ILE A 42 -12.28 0.70 -11.02
C ILE A 42 -10.76 0.72 -11.31
N LEU A 43 -9.92 0.55 -10.30
CA LEU A 43 -8.47 0.60 -10.49
C LEU A 43 -7.92 -0.66 -11.18
N ASN A 44 -8.55 -1.81 -10.95
CA ASN A 44 -8.15 -3.07 -11.55
C ASN A 44 -8.31 -3.06 -13.09
N GLU A 45 -9.21 -2.24 -13.65
CA GLU A 45 -9.26 -2.02 -15.10
C GLU A 45 -8.00 -1.29 -15.61
N ALA A 46 -7.48 -0.30 -14.87
CA ALA A 46 -6.23 0.37 -15.24
C ALA A 46 -5.01 -0.58 -15.09
N LEU A 47 -5.02 -1.47 -14.10
CA LEU A 47 -3.95 -2.47 -13.92
C LEU A 47 -3.78 -3.38 -15.14
N LYS A 48 -4.87 -3.74 -15.82
CA LYS A 48 -4.82 -4.59 -17.03
C LYS A 48 -4.07 -3.93 -18.19
N LEU A 49 -3.89 -2.61 -18.15
CA LEU A 49 -3.20 -1.84 -19.21
C LEU A 49 -1.69 -1.79 -19.00
N ILE A 50 -1.19 -2.17 -17.82
CA ILE A 50 0.25 -2.20 -17.52
C ILE A 50 0.74 -3.64 -17.46
N ASN A 51 2.00 -3.88 -17.85
CA ASN A 51 2.59 -5.23 -17.93
C ASN A 51 2.97 -5.81 -16.54
N ILE A 52 2.12 -5.58 -15.53
CA ILE A 52 2.21 -6.12 -14.17
C ILE A 52 0.82 -6.62 -13.77
N GLY A 53 0.75 -7.90 -13.41
CA GLY A 53 -0.46 -8.49 -12.84
C GLY A 53 -0.24 -8.99 -11.41
N VAL A 54 -1.32 -9.46 -10.78
CA VAL A 54 -1.35 -10.02 -9.41
C VAL A 54 -0.35 -11.17 -9.19
N ASN A 55 0.05 -11.85 -10.26
CA ASN A 55 1.02 -12.94 -10.22
C ASN A 55 2.49 -12.48 -10.26
N SER A 56 2.74 -11.21 -10.60
CA SER A 56 4.06 -10.62 -10.63
C SER A 56 4.72 -10.67 -9.25
N ASN A 57 6.02 -10.95 -9.23
CA ASN A 57 6.82 -10.92 -8.01
C ASN A 57 6.77 -9.54 -7.33
N LEU A 58 6.82 -8.46 -8.11
CA LEU A 58 6.78 -7.10 -7.58
C LEU A 58 5.42 -6.75 -6.96
N TYR A 59 4.32 -7.19 -7.60
CA TYR A 59 2.98 -7.04 -7.03
C TYR A 59 2.89 -7.73 -5.66
N LYS A 60 3.32 -9.00 -5.58
CA LYS A 60 3.29 -9.78 -4.35
C LYS A 60 4.16 -9.16 -3.26
N LYS A 61 5.37 -8.72 -3.60
CA LYS A 61 6.25 -8.01 -2.65
C LYS A 61 5.60 -6.74 -2.11
N LEU A 62 5.00 -5.93 -2.98
CA LEU A 62 4.33 -4.70 -2.55
C LEU A 62 3.12 -4.99 -1.66
N TYR A 63 2.34 -6.02 -1.99
CA TYR A 63 1.26 -6.51 -1.15
C TYR A 63 1.75 -6.94 0.24
N GLU A 64 2.82 -7.75 0.33
CA GLU A 64 3.37 -8.19 1.61
C GLU A 64 3.94 -7.03 2.44
N ILE A 65 4.57 -6.04 1.81
CA ILE A 65 5.04 -4.84 2.50
C ILE A 65 3.88 -3.99 3.01
N ASN A 66 2.80 -3.83 2.24
CA ASN A 66 1.59 -3.17 2.69
C ASN A 66 0.91 -3.94 3.84
N LYS A 67 0.94 -5.27 3.81
CA LYS A 67 0.45 -6.12 4.90
C LYS A 67 1.28 -5.92 6.16
N LYS A 68 2.61 -5.89 6.04
CA LYS A 68 3.50 -5.62 7.16
C LYS A 68 3.23 -4.24 7.79
N LEU A 69 3.03 -3.20 6.97
CA LEU A 69 2.63 -1.88 7.47
C LEU A 69 1.30 -1.91 8.20
N TRP A 70 0.30 -2.63 7.67
CA TRP A 70 -0.98 -2.82 8.32
C TRP A 70 -0.82 -3.46 9.71
N ASP A 71 -0.05 -4.55 9.80
CA ASP A 71 0.19 -5.26 11.06
C ASP A 71 0.95 -4.39 12.08
N ILE A 72 1.89 -3.56 11.61
CA ILE A 72 2.59 -2.58 12.46
C ILE A 72 1.59 -1.54 12.98
N GLU A 73 0.75 -0.98 12.13
CA GLU A 73 -0.21 0.05 12.50
C GLU A 73 -1.25 -0.48 13.51
N ASP A 74 -1.77 -1.71 13.31
CA ASP A 74 -2.71 -2.34 14.25
C ASP A 74 -2.08 -2.55 15.64
N LYS A 75 -0.80 -2.93 15.70
CA LYS A 75 -0.05 -3.06 16.96
C LYS A 75 0.17 -1.71 17.64
N ILE A 76 0.59 -0.68 16.89
CA ILE A 76 0.78 0.68 17.41
C ILE A 76 -0.54 1.20 17.98
N ARG A 77 -1.66 1.02 17.27
CA ARG A 77 -2.98 1.46 17.75
C ARG A 77 -3.43 0.74 19.02
N THR A 78 -3.06 -0.53 19.17
CA THR A 78 -3.31 -1.30 20.40
C THR A 78 -2.52 -0.71 21.57
N LYS A 79 -1.21 -0.53 21.40
CA LYS A 79 -0.34 0.11 22.40
C LYS A 79 -0.80 1.54 22.76
N GLU A 80 -1.20 2.34 21.78
CA GLU A 80 -1.73 3.70 21.98
C GLU A 80 -3.01 3.69 22.82
N ARG A 81 -3.97 2.81 22.49
CA ARG A 81 -5.22 2.66 23.25
C ARG A 81 -4.95 2.29 24.70
N ASP A 82 -4.00 1.40 24.90
CA ASP A 82 -3.65 0.86 26.21
C ASP A 82 -2.64 1.77 26.95
N LYS A 83 -2.18 2.85 26.29
CA LYS A 83 -1.19 3.85 26.76
C LYS A 83 0.16 3.23 27.15
N GLU A 84 0.56 2.18 26.44
CA GLU A 84 1.83 1.48 26.62
C GLU A 84 2.92 2.07 25.71
N PHE A 85 3.68 3.04 26.24
CA PHE A 85 4.78 3.70 25.51
C PHE A 85 6.14 3.10 25.87
N ASP A 86 6.24 1.79 25.69
CA ASP A 86 7.42 1.01 26.04
C ASP A 86 8.44 0.91 24.88
N HIS A 87 9.48 0.11 25.07
CA HIS A 87 10.49 -0.14 24.04
C HIS A 87 9.88 -0.76 22.78
N GLU A 88 8.86 -1.62 22.90
CA GLU A 88 8.19 -2.22 21.74
C GLU A 88 7.46 -1.15 20.92
N PHE A 89 6.80 -0.20 21.58
CA PHE A 89 6.17 0.95 20.90
C PHE A 89 7.20 1.76 20.08
N ILE A 90 8.38 2.05 20.66
CA ILE A 90 9.46 2.77 19.97
C ILE A 90 9.94 1.99 18.73
N GLU A 91 10.15 0.69 18.86
CA GLU A 91 10.61 -0.15 17.75
C GLU A 91 9.54 -0.29 16.65
N LEU A 92 8.27 -0.41 17.03
CA LEU A 92 7.16 -0.39 16.07
C LEU A 92 7.12 0.94 15.31
N ALA A 93 7.20 2.08 16.01
CA ALA A 93 7.20 3.41 15.40
C ALA A 93 8.38 3.58 14.41
N ARG A 94 9.58 3.13 14.79
CA ARG A 94 10.75 3.12 13.89
C ARG A 94 10.54 2.24 12.67
N SER A 95 9.96 1.05 12.86
CA SER A 95 9.73 0.09 11.77
C SER A 95 8.79 0.61 10.68
N VAL A 96 7.93 1.60 10.99
CA VAL A 96 7.08 2.30 10.01
C VAL A 96 7.94 2.98 8.94
N TYR A 97 8.98 3.72 9.33
CA TYR A 97 9.85 4.44 8.39
C TYR A 97 10.58 3.46 7.46
N PHE A 98 11.28 2.47 8.03
CA PHE A 98 12.00 1.45 7.26
C PHE A 98 11.07 0.70 6.29
N THR A 99 9.87 0.34 6.73
CA THR A 99 8.93 -0.39 5.87
C THR A 99 8.35 0.51 4.77
N ASN A 100 8.10 1.80 5.04
CA ASN A 100 7.70 2.77 4.03
C ASN A 100 8.81 3.07 3.01
N ASP A 101 10.07 2.97 3.38
CA ASP A 101 11.18 3.12 2.44
C ASP A 101 11.28 1.92 1.49
N ILE A 102 11.11 0.70 2.00
CA ILE A 102 11.01 -0.49 1.16
C ILE A 102 9.80 -0.38 0.21
N ARG A 103 8.63 0.07 0.72
CA ARG A 103 7.42 0.28 -0.10
C ARG A 103 7.69 1.27 -1.24
N ALA A 104 8.36 2.37 -0.96
CA ALA A 104 8.71 3.37 -1.97
C ALA A 104 9.69 2.83 -3.02
N LYS A 105 10.72 2.06 -2.60
CA LYS A 105 11.65 1.39 -3.51
C LYS A 105 10.93 0.44 -4.46
N LEU A 106 10.01 -0.39 -3.95
CA LEU A 106 9.19 -1.29 -4.76
C LEU A 106 8.29 -0.55 -5.76
N LYS A 107 7.69 0.58 -5.36
CA LYS A 107 6.87 1.42 -6.26
C LYS A 107 7.72 2.01 -7.39
N ARG A 108 8.92 2.48 -7.07
CA ARG A 108 9.87 2.97 -8.08
C ARG A 108 10.33 1.87 -9.03
N GLU A 109 10.62 0.67 -8.52
CA GLU A 109 10.96 -0.49 -9.37
C GLU A 109 9.83 -0.78 -10.36
N ILE A 110 8.58 -0.76 -9.90
CA ILE A 110 7.39 -0.89 -10.75
C ILE A 110 7.33 0.21 -11.81
N ASP A 111 7.53 1.47 -11.42
CA ASP A 111 7.54 2.60 -12.36
C ASP A 111 8.56 2.39 -13.47
N VAL A 112 9.78 1.96 -13.13
CA VAL A 112 10.85 1.70 -14.10
C VAL A 112 10.50 0.55 -15.04
N ILE A 113 10.06 -0.61 -14.53
CA ILE A 113 9.83 -1.78 -15.38
C ILE A 113 8.56 -1.67 -16.24
N THR A 114 7.64 -0.79 -15.87
CA THR A 114 6.42 -0.52 -16.64
C THR A 114 6.56 0.72 -17.53
N GLU A 115 7.76 1.30 -17.60
CA GLU A 115 8.06 2.52 -18.36
C GLU A 115 7.05 3.64 -18.04
N SER A 116 6.74 3.81 -16.75
CA SER A 116 5.75 4.78 -16.30
C SER A 116 6.16 6.20 -16.70
N ILE A 117 5.22 6.94 -17.27
CA ILE A 117 5.43 8.34 -17.70
C ILE A 117 5.72 9.25 -16.50
N ILE A 118 5.09 8.95 -15.36
CA ILE A 118 5.28 9.66 -14.10
C ILE A 118 6.11 8.76 -13.20
N ILE A 119 7.11 9.33 -12.52
CA ILE A 119 7.87 8.64 -11.48
C ILE A 119 7.68 9.42 -10.19
N ASN A 120 7.25 8.75 -9.12
CA ASN A 120 7.15 9.39 -7.82
C ASN A 120 8.52 9.35 -7.10
N GLU A 121 9.10 10.52 -6.86
CA GLU A 121 10.40 10.67 -6.20
C GLU A 121 10.23 10.89 -4.69
N LYS A 122 10.97 10.13 -3.89
CA LYS A 122 11.12 10.42 -2.45
C LYS A 122 12.25 11.42 -2.25
N SER A 123 12.02 12.40 -1.37
CA SER A 123 12.99 13.45 -1.02
C SER A 123 13.76 13.16 0.28
N TYR A 124 13.47 12.07 0.99
CA TYR A 124 14.06 11.81 2.31
C TYR A 124 15.39 11.04 2.19
N GLU A 125 16.34 11.39 3.04
CA GLU A 125 17.58 10.65 3.25
C GLU A 125 17.28 9.26 3.80
N GLU A 126 18.09 8.25 3.44
CA GLU A 126 17.95 6.91 4.02
C GLU A 126 18.24 6.97 5.53
N TYR A 127 17.28 6.51 6.35
CA TYR A 127 17.36 6.47 7.81
C TYR A 127 18.29 5.37 8.34
#